data_AF-A0A564FWJ1-F1
#
_entry.id   AF-A0A564FWJ1-F1
#
_cell.length_a   1.000
_cell.length_b   1.000
_cell.length_c   1.000
_cell.angle_alpha   90.00
_cell.angle_beta   90.00
_cell.angle_gamma   90.00
#
_symmetry.space_group_name_H-M   'P 1'
#
loop_
_entity.id
_entity.type
_entity.pdbx_description
1 polymer ?
#
loop_
_entity_poly.entity_id
_entity_poly.type
_entity_poly.pdbx_seq_one_letter_code
_entity_poly.pdbx_strand_id
1 'polypeptide(L)'
;MTNFQRVHRAEGATGDQPSVLDEATEIDLLAGLYVRNARGHVMAALRAAVTDAEDAEAELDLIGSAATHAQVSTTLRYSRGAVGKSRKAAELRQAYRSAKNGA
;
A
#
# COMPACT_ATOMS: atom_id res chain seq x y z
N MET A 1 -65.01 18.21 -19.76
CA MET A 1 -64.07 18.62 -20.83
C MET A 1 -63.75 20.08 -20.57
N THR A 2 -62.59 20.37 -19.97
CA THR A 2 -62.27 21.74 -19.54
C THR A 2 -60.87 22.12 -20.03
N ASN A 3 -60.88 23.17 -20.83
CA ASN A 3 -59.83 23.86 -21.58
C ASN A 3 -58.37 23.73 -21.11
N PHE A 4 -57.54 23.25 -22.03
CA PHE A 4 -56.08 23.44 -22.10
C PHE A 4 -55.78 24.79 -22.78
N GLN A 5 -55.44 25.84 -22.03
CA GLN A 5 -54.64 26.97 -22.58
C GLN A 5 -53.66 27.55 -21.54
N ARG A 6 -52.43 27.01 -21.61
CA ARG A 6 -51.11 27.67 -21.54
C ARG A 6 -51.04 29.02 -20.79
N VAL A 7 -50.68 28.98 -19.51
CA VAL A 7 -50.06 30.09 -18.79
C VAL A 7 -48.56 29.85 -18.77
N HIS A 8 -47.79 30.74 -19.40
CA HIS A 8 -46.34 30.81 -19.23
C HIS A 8 -46.05 31.15 -17.77
N ARG A 9 -45.65 30.15 -16.97
CA ARG A 9 -45.02 30.39 -15.68
C ARG A 9 -43.52 30.17 -15.85
N ALA A 10 -42.78 31.27 -15.73
CA ALA A 10 -41.34 31.24 -15.54
C ALA A 10 -41.04 30.50 -14.23
N GLU A 11 -40.58 29.26 -14.34
CA GLU A 11 -39.88 28.61 -13.25
C GLU A 11 -38.40 28.69 -13.58
N GLY A 12 -37.77 29.73 -13.02
CA GLY A 12 -36.32 29.80 -12.90
C GLY A 12 -35.87 28.63 -12.04
N ALA A 13 -35.54 27.51 -12.69
CA ALA A 13 -34.62 26.55 -12.14
C ALA A 13 -33.28 27.26 -12.08
N THR A 14 -32.98 27.83 -10.92
CA THR A 14 -31.65 28.28 -10.53
C THR A 14 -30.73 27.09 -10.77
N GLY A 15 -30.05 27.12 -11.91
CA GLY A 15 -29.05 26.13 -12.26
C GLY A 15 -27.97 26.22 -11.21
N ASP A 16 -27.98 25.27 -10.29
CA ASP A 16 -26.82 24.94 -9.47
C ASP A 16 -25.76 24.38 -10.43
N GLN A 17 -25.09 25.28 -11.14
CA GLN A 17 -23.88 24.96 -11.87
C GLN A 17 -22.89 24.51 -10.79
N PRO A 18 -22.33 23.28 -10.86
CA PRO A 18 -21.25 22.93 -9.94
C PRO A 18 -20.18 24.00 -10.14
N SER A 19 -19.85 24.73 -9.07
CA SER A 19 -18.82 25.77 -9.12
C SER A 19 -17.58 25.12 -9.72
N VAL A 20 -17.21 25.52 -10.93
CA VAL A 20 -15.96 25.12 -11.57
C VAL A 20 -14.88 25.50 -10.57
N LEU A 21 -14.22 24.49 -9.99
CA LEU A 21 -13.09 24.72 -9.10
C LEU A 21 -12.11 25.61 -9.88
N ASP A 22 -11.60 26.65 -9.25
CA ASP A 22 -10.58 27.44 -9.92
C ASP A 22 -9.39 26.53 -10.27
N GLU A 23 -8.68 26.88 -11.34
CA GLU A 23 -7.59 26.07 -11.88
C GLU A 23 -6.51 25.76 -10.82
N ALA A 24 -6.28 26.66 -9.86
CA ALA A 24 -5.33 26.42 -8.78
C ALA A 24 -5.86 25.35 -7.80
N THR A 25 -7.15 25.37 -7.47
CA THR A 25 -7.78 24.32 -6.66
C THR A 25 -7.78 22.95 -7.37
N GLU A 26 -7.99 22.91 -8.69
CA GLU A 26 -7.92 21.68 -9.48
C GLU A 26 -6.49 21.11 -9.55
N ILE A 27 -5.49 21.99 -9.73
CA ILE A 27 -4.07 21.63 -9.69
C ILE A 27 -3.67 21.09 -8.30
N ASP A 28 -4.11 21.72 -7.22
CA ASP A 28 -3.81 21.27 -5.85
C ASP A 28 -4.41 19.89 -5.54
N LEU A 29 -5.64 19.63 -6.02
CA LEU A 29 -6.28 18.32 -5.91
C LEU A 29 -5.53 17.25 -6.70
N LEU A 30 -5.13 17.54 -7.94
CA LEU A 30 -4.35 16.64 -8.78
C LEU A 30 -2.97 16.35 -8.18
N ALA A 31 -2.27 17.37 -7.67
CA ALA A 31 -1.00 17.22 -6.98
C ALA A 31 -1.14 16.36 -5.72
N GLY A 32 -2.18 16.61 -4.91
CA GLY A 32 -2.48 15.81 -3.72
C GLY A 32 -2.83 14.36 -4.04
N LEU A 33 -3.51 14.09 -5.16
CA LEU A 33 -3.79 12.74 -5.65
C LEU A 33 -2.52 12.04 -6.13
N TYR A 34 -1.69 12.74 -6.90
CA TYR A 34 -0.41 12.23 -7.39
C TYR A 34 0.51 11.79 -6.25
N VAL A 35 0.68 12.64 -5.22
CA VAL A 35 1.50 12.32 -4.05
C VAL A 35 0.96 11.11 -3.29
N ARG A 36 -0.36 10.99 -3.12
CA ARG A 36 -0.99 9.81 -2.51
C ARG A 36 -0.73 8.53 -3.31
N ASN A 37 -0.94 8.57 -4.62
CA ASN A 37 -0.72 7.43 -5.49
C ASN A 37 0.75 7.01 -5.51
N ALA A 38 1.66 7.98 -5.65
CA ALA A 38 3.11 7.74 -5.60
C ALA A 38 3.52 7.06 -4.28
N ARG A 39 3.01 7.54 -3.15
CA ARG A 39 3.26 6.90 -1.85
C ARG A 39 2.73 5.47 -1.80
N GLY A 40 1.55 5.22 -2.36
CA GLY A 40 1.00 3.86 -2.48
C GLY A 40 1.89 2.91 -3.27
N HIS A 41 2.38 3.36 -4.42
CA HIS A 41 3.29 2.58 -5.27
C HIS A 41 4.63 2.30 -4.60
N VAL A 42 5.22 3.29 -3.92
CA VAL A 42 6.47 3.11 -3.16
C VAL A 42 6.31 2.07 -2.06
N MET A 43 5.20 2.10 -1.31
CA MET A 43 4.95 1.14 -0.24
C MET A 43 4.71 -0.27 -0.77
N ALA A 44 4.07 -0.41 -1.93
CA ALA A 44 3.89 -1.70 -2.58
C ALA A 44 5.22 -2.29 -3.06
N ALA A 45 6.09 -1.47 -3.67
CA ALA A 45 7.42 -1.88 -4.10
C ALA A 45 8.31 -2.32 -2.92
N LEU A 46 8.29 -1.57 -1.82
CA LEU A 46 9.03 -1.94 -0.60
C LEU A 46 8.58 -3.30 -0.05
N ARG A 47 7.27 -3.55 -0.03
CA ARG A 47 6.71 -4.83 0.43
C ARG A 47 7.16 -6.00 -0.45
N ALA A 48 7.20 -5.80 -1.77
CA ALA A 48 7.70 -6.81 -2.69
C ALA A 48 9.18 -7.10 -2.44
N ALA A 49 10.03 -6.07 -2.34
CA ALA A 49 11.46 -6.23 -2.07
C ALA A 49 11.76 -6.94 -0.76
N VAL A 50 11.00 -6.66 0.32
CA VAL A 50 11.12 -7.40 1.59
C VAL A 50 10.77 -8.87 1.37
N THR A 51 9.70 -9.18 0.63
CA THR A 51 9.29 -10.55 0.36
C THR A 51 10.37 -11.31 -0.43
N ASP A 52 10.92 -10.71 -1.49
CA ASP A 52 11.97 -11.33 -2.30
C ASP A 52 13.24 -11.59 -1.49
N ALA A 53 13.61 -10.66 -0.60
CA ALA A 53 14.76 -10.83 0.29
C ALA A 53 14.52 -11.94 1.32
N GLU A 54 13.29 -12.08 1.83
CA GLU A 54 12.93 -13.18 2.71
C GLU A 54 12.96 -14.53 1.98
N ASP A 55 12.46 -14.61 0.75
CA ASP A 55 12.51 -15.82 -0.09
C ASP A 55 13.96 -16.20 -0.45
N ALA A 56 14.87 -15.23 -0.53
CA ALA A 56 16.30 -15.46 -0.64
C ALA A 56 17.00 -15.87 0.69
N GLU A 57 16.22 -16.10 1.75
CA GLU A 57 16.69 -16.42 3.11
C GLU A 57 17.63 -15.35 3.72
N ALA A 58 17.52 -14.08 3.31
CA ALA A 58 18.29 -13.02 3.93
C ALA A 58 17.92 -12.84 5.41
N GLU A 59 18.90 -12.50 6.24
CA GLU A 59 18.68 -12.27 7.66
C GLU A 59 17.83 -11.02 7.89
N LEU A 60 16.91 -11.09 8.87
CA LEU A 60 15.92 -10.05 9.12
C LEU A 60 16.56 -8.68 9.44
N ASP A 61 17.72 -8.67 10.08
CA ASP A 61 18.49 -7.46 10.39
C ASP A 61 19.09 -6.84 9.11
N LEU A 62 19.54 -7.65 8.15
CA LEU A 62 20.01 -7.18 6.85
C LEU A 62 18.87 -6.61 6.02
N ILE A 63 17.71 -7.28 6.02
CA ILE A 63 16.49 -6.79 5.36
C ILE A 63 16.06 -5.45 5.98
N GLY A 64 16.06 -5.35 7.31
CA GLY A 64 15.72 -4.12 8.03
C GLY A 64 16.68 -2.97 7.72
N SER A 65 17.99 -3.26 7.67
CA SER A 65 19.02 -2.28 7.32
C SER A 65 18.85 -1.76 5.89
N ALA A 66 18.64 -2.66 4.92
CA ALA A 66 18.43 -2.30 3.52
C ALA A 66 17.11 -1.51 3.31
N ALA A 67 16.07 -1.82 4.09
CA ALA A 67 14.81 -1.08 4.10
C ALA A 67 14.88 0.22 4.91
N THR A 68 16.03 0.57 5.51
CA THR A 68 16.19 1.75 6.40
C THR A 68 15.23 1.75 7.60
N HIS A 69 14.82 0.57 8.06
CA HIS A 69 13.98 0.44 9.25
C HIS A 69 14.82 0.55 10.52
N ALA A 70 14.50 1.53 11.37
CA ALA A 70 15.14 1.69 12.68
C ALA A 70 14.72 0.62 13.70
N GLN A 71 13.58 -0.03 13.50
CA GLN A 71 13.02 -1.04 14.40
C GLN A 71 12.70 -2.32 13.63
N VAL A 72 13.12 -3.46 14.18
CA VAL A 72 12.85 -4.80 13.63
C VAL A 72 11.34 -5.09 13.55
N SER A 73 10.56 -4.57 14.49
CA SER A 73 9.09 -4.67 14.50
C SER A 73 8.46 -4.08 13.23
N THR A 74 9.07 -3.04 12.64
CA THR A 74 8.61 -2.45 11.38
C THR A 74 8.86 -3.40 10.23
N THR A 75 10.05 -4.00 10.12
CA THR A 75 10.35 -5.03 9.11
C THR A 75 9.41 -6.24 9.21
N LEU A 76 9.14 -6.69 10.43
CA LEU A 76 8.22 -7.80 10.69
C LEU A 76 6.78 -7.55 10.20
N ARG A 77 6.30 -6.30 10.14
CA ARG A 77 4.97 -5.98 9.59
C ARG A 77 4.86 -6.20 8.08
N TYR A 78 5.99 -6.22 7.38
CA TYR A 78 6.08 -6.49 5.95
C TYR A 78 6.33 -7.98 5.67
N SER A 79 6.80 -8.73 6.68
CA SER A 79 7.02 -10.17 6.59
C SER A 79 5.73 -10.94 6.29
N ARG A 80 5.80 -11.91 5.37
CA ARG A 80 4.65 -12.79 5.01
C ARG A 80 4.78 -14.21 5.54
N GLY A 81 5.64 -14.44 6.52
CA GLY A 81 5.83 -15.74 7.17
C GLY A 81 6.99 -16.56 6.60
N ALA A 82 7.78 -16.01 5.66
CA ALA A 82 9.03 -16.61 5.23
C ALA A 82 10.06 -16.69 6.38
N VAL A 83 10.08 -15.72 7.31
CA VAL A 83 10.84 -15.82 8.58
C VAL A 83 10.56 -17.11 9.35
N GLY A 84 9.30 -17.58 9.35
CA GLY A 84 8.92 -18.85 9.97
C GLY A 84 9.52 -20.06 9.25
N LYS A 85 9.62 -20.01 7.92
CA LYS A 85 10.27 -21.04 7.10
C LYS A 85 11.78 -21.04 7.30
N SER A 86 12.42 -19.87 7.36
CA SER A 86 13.87 -19.74 7.61
C SER A 86 14.26 -20.27 8.99
N ARG A 87 13.44 -20.02 10.02
CA ARG A 87 13.62 -20.64 11.34
C ARG A 87 13.50 -22.15 11.27
N LYS A 88 12.50 -22.67 10.55
CA LYS A 88 12.32 -24.12 10.40
C LYS A 88 13.49 -24.78 9.65
N ALA A 89 14.02 -24.12 8.61
CA ALA A 89 15.20 -24.57 7.90
C ALA A 89 16.45 -24.54 8.79
N ALA A 90 16.64 -23.49 9.60
CA ALA A 90 17.73 -23.41 10.57
C ALA A 90 17.66 -24.52 11.64
N GLU A 91 16.47 -24.81 12.17
CA GLU A 91 16.21 -25.94 13.06
C GLU A 91 16.56 -27.27 12.41
N LEU A 92 16.13 -27.50 11.16
CA LEU A 92 16.45 -28.71 10.41
C LEU A 92 17.95 -28.84 10.14
N ARG A 93 18.65 -27.74 9.84
CA ARG A 93 20.12 -27.72 9.67
C ARG A 93 20.85 -28.02 10.98
N GLN A 94 20.35 -27.55 12.12
CA GLN A 94 20.88 -27.91 13.43
C GLN A 94 20.61 -29.38 13.76
N ALA A 95 19.38 -29.87 13.56
CA ALA A 95 19.02 -31.26 13.77
C ALA A 95 19.84 -32.22 12.89
N TYR A 96 20.02 -31.89 11.61
CA TYR A 96 20.86 -32.66 10.70
C TYR A 96 22.33 -32.70 11.16
N ARG A 97 22.88 -31.56 11.59
CA ARG A 97 24.25 -31.49 12.13
C ARG A 97 24.38 -32.28 13.43
N SER A 98 23.42 -32.19 14.34
CA SER A 98 23.40 -32.96 15.58
C SER A 98 23.31 -34.46 15.33
N ALA A 99 22.50 -34.88 14.34
CA ALA A 99 22.37 -36.29 13.95
C ALA A 99 23.63 -36.82 13.26
N LYS A 100 24.32 -35.99 12.47
CA LYS A 100 25.53 -36.40 11.73
C LYS A 100 26.79 -36.36 12.60
N ASN A 101 26.90 -35.38 13.50
CA ASN A 101 28.11 -35.17 14.30
C ASN A 101 28.12 -35.98 15.60
N GLY A 102 27.07 -36.76 15.88
CA GLY A 102 26.99 -37.65 17.04
C GLY A 102 27.15 -36.90 18.36
N ALA A 103 26.03 -36.46 18.93
CA ALA A 103 25.99 -36.35 20.40
C ALA A 103 26.06 -37.76 21.00
#